data_AF-A0A166EDB7-F1
#
_entry.id   AF-A0A166EDB7-F1
#
_cell.length_a   1.000
_cell.length_b   1.000
_cell.length_c   1.000
_cell.angle_alpha   90.00
_cell.angle_beta   90.00
_cell.angle_gamma   90.00
#
_symmetry.space_group_name_H-M   'P 1'
#
loop_
_entity.id
_entity.type
_entity.pdbx_description
1 polymer ?
#
loop_
_entity_poly.entity_id
_entity_poly.type
_entity_poly.pdbx_seq_one_letter_code
_entity_poly.pdbx_strand_id
1 'polypeptide(L)'
;MFQSKPDSTTQGLGAYHAAFRAFGAGPVTITDTASRTDTGVTNKLLGKAPGSNHSIALQARSSPWVSEAVFDTNLLGSGTGRALRIFSRDSAPGVHGGMVGYWNVRKDNGKVEDSISLDDIREVVAVSPYTKLGKYAIWSHTKSKLFVADFTASTPSISPSTTSDLSISLAPFSFEIVTISAIDNGIAALGLIDKYNPLGGIISHHWEENFHQLEMKSFGRVGFFADAMPPPFVEVGGRFVQCELIAEDSGYLLALDLDETYEDLTITLYHRR
;
A
#
# COMPACT_ATOMS: atom_id res chain seq x y z
N MET A 1 27.23 -26.57 18.74
CA MET A 1 25.77 -26.47 18.51
C MET A 1 25.60 -25.82 17.14
N PHE A 2 25.25 -26.60 16.13
CA PHE A 2 25.16 -26.11 14.74
C PHE A 2 23.95 -25.18 14.63
N GLN A 3 24.17 -23.87 14.57
CA GLN A 3 23.19 -22.96 13.98
C GLN A 3 23.35 -23.08 12.48
N SER A 4 22.53 -23.94 11.86
CA SER A 4 22.26 -23.81 10.43
C SER A 4 21.65 -22.43 10.22
N LYS A 5 22.31 -21.60 9.39
CA LYS A 5 21.70 -20.41 8.81
C LYS A 5 20.35 -20.84 8.21
N PRO A 6 19.22 -20.20 8.53
CA PRO A 6 17.97 -20.52 7.85
C PRO A 6 18.19 -20.28 6.35
N ASP A 7 17.82 -21.26 5.53
CA ASP A 7 17.82 -21.12 4.08
C ASP A 7 17.01 -19.87 3.69
N SER A 8 17.53 -19.07 2.76
CA SER A 8 16.89 -17.83 2.28
C SER A 8 15.46 -18.03 1.75
N THR A 9 15.04 -19.28 1.53
CA THR A 9 13.68 -19.69 1.16
C THR A 9 12.68 -19.68 2.33
N THR A 10 13.11 -19.91 3.58
CA THR A 10 12.20 -19.86 4.76
C THR A 10 11.96 -18.45 5.25
N GLN A 11 12.93 -17.54 5.11
CA GLN A 11 12.74 -16.11 5.41
C GLN A 11 11.70 -15.46 4.48
N GLY A 12 11.64 -15.86 3.21
CA GLY A 12 10.62 -15.36 2.26
C GLY A 12 9.20 -15.80 2.60
N LEU A 13 9.01 -17.03 3.08
CA LEU A 13 7.70 -17.61 3.38
C LEU A 13 6.96 -16.88 4.51
N GLY A 14 7.68 -16.44 5.55
CA GLY A 14 7.10 -15.68 6.66
C GLY A 14 6.51 -14.34 6.18
N ALA A 15 7.31 -13.57 5.42
CA ALA A 15 6.87 -12.32 4.82
C ALA A 15 5.70 -12.54 3.84
N TYR A 16 5.78 -13.58 3.01
CA TYR A 16 4.75 -13.95 2.03
C TYR A 16 3.37 -14.15 2.68
N HIS A 17 3.31 -14.94 3.76
CA HIS A 17 2.06 -15.17 4.48
C HIS A 17 1.62 -13.97 5.32
N ALA A 18 2.55 -13.25 5.96
CA ALA A 18 2.23 -12.06 6.74
C ALA A 18 1.61 -10.96 5.86
N ALA A 19 2.18 -10.70 4.68
CA ALA A 19 1.64 -9.76 3.71
C ALA A 19 0.22 -10.16 3.25
N PHE A 20 0.03 -11.45 2.92
CA PHE A 20 -1.30 -11.96 2.58
C PHE A 20 -2.31 -11.75 3.71
N ARG A 21 -1.91 -11.95 4.97
CA ARG A 21 -2.77 -11.73 6.13
C ARG A 21 -3.14 -10.26 6.31
N ALA A 22 -2.24 -9.33 6.01
CA ALA A 22 -2.51 -7.89 6.13
C ALA A 22 -3.64 -7.39 5.20
N PHE A 23 -3.88 -8.08 4.09
CA PHE A 23 -5.01 -7.80 3.18
C PHE A 23 -6.37 -8.27 3.74
N GLY A 24 -6.37 -9.14 4.74
CA GLY A 24 -7.58 -9.67 5.37
C GLY A 24 -8.12 -8.79 6.50
N ALA A 25 -9.43 -8.86 6.76
CA ALA A 25 -10.04 -8.31 7.98
C ALA A 25 -10.03 -9.30 9.17
N GLY A 26 -9.54 -10.52 8.95
CA GLY A 26 -9.40 -11.52 10.00
C GLY A 26 -8.30 -11.15 11.01
N PRO A 27 -8.31 -11.74 12.22
CA PRO A 27 -7.32 -11.44 13.24
C PRO A 27 -5.90 -11.81 12.81
N VAL A 28 -4.94 -10.94 13.14
CA VAL A 28 -3.51 -11.23 13.07
C VAL A 28 -3.06 -11.86 14.38
N THR A 29 -2.62 -13.13 14.32
CA THR A 29 -2.01 -13.84 15.45
C THR A 29 -0.53 -14.08 15.19
N ILE A 30 0.31 -13.85 16.20
CA ILE A 30 1.74 -14.16 16.15
C ILE A 30 1.97 -15.40 17.01
N THR A 31 2.43 -16.47 16.38
CA THR A 31 2.67 -17.77 17.03
C THR A 31 4.16 -18.12 17.08
N ASP A 32 5.03 -17.16 16.79
CA ASP A 32 6.47 -17.35 16.79
C ASP A 32 6.99 -17.68 18.20
N THR A 33 8.10 -18.42 18.25
CA THR A 33 8.82 -18.58 19.52
C THR A 33 9.28 -17.22 20.02
N ALA A 34 9.01 -16.91 21.29
CA ALA A 34 9.44 -15.66 21.90
C ALA A 34 10.93 -15.38 21.63
N SER A 35 11.26 -14.13 21.29
CA SER A 35 12.60 -13.68 20.89
C SER A 35 13.16 -14.26 19.58
N ARG A 36 12.36 -15.01 18.81
CA ARG A 36 12.74 -15.50 17.46
C ARG A 36 11.89 -14.92 16.34
N THR A 37 11.04 -13.95 16.67
CA THR A 37 10.21 -13.22 15.73
C THR A 37 11.07 -12.40 14.77
N ASP A 38 10.78 -12.50 13.48
CA ASP A 38 11.40 -11.63 12.48
C ASP A 38 10.82 -10.22 12.64
N THR A 39 11.60 -9.32 13.23
CA THR A 39 11.18 -7.94 13.48
C THR A 39 10.91 -7.17 12.19
N GLY A 40 11.56 -7.54 11.07
CA GLY A 40 11.29 -6.94 9.77
C GLY A 40 9.88 -7.26 9.28
N VAL A 41 9.43 -8.50 9.46
CA VAL A 41 8.05 -8.90 9.12
C VAL A 41 7.04 -8.30 10.10
N THR A 42 7.32 -8.41 11.41
CA THR A 42 6.39 -7.95 12.44
C THR A 42 6.19 -6.44 12.43
N ASN A 43 7.25 -5.65 12.21
CA ASN A 43 7.14 -4.19 12.13
C ASN A 43 6.34 -3.73 10.90
N LYS A 44 6.24 -4.55 9.84
CA LYS A 44 5.39 -4.27 8.68
C LYS A 44 3.93 -4.66 8.88
N LEU A 45 3.67 -5.61 9.77
CA LEU A 45 2.33 -6.13 10.06
C LEU A 45 1.65 -5.37 11.22
N LEU A 46 2.45 -4.90 12.16
CA LEU A 46 2.00 -4.22 13.36
C LEU A 46 2.41 -2.75 13.37
N GLY A 47 1.59 -1.97 14.07
CA GLY A 47 1.85 -0.60 14.45
C GLY A 47 1.94 -0.44 15.96
N LYS A 48 2.34 0.74 16.42
CA LYS A 48 2.25 1.16 17.83
C LYS A 48 1.29 2.35 17.89
N ALA A 49 0.29 2.24 18.76
CA ALA A 49 -0.70 3.30 18.94
C ALA A 49 -0.13 4.45 19.81
N PRO A 50 -0.48 5.72 19.52
CA PRO A 50 -0.12 6.85 20.36
C PRO A 50 -0.57 6.68 21.80
N GLY A 51 0.27 7.08 22.75
CA GLY A 51 -0.02 7.00 24.19
C GLY A 51 -0.20 5.57 24.74
N SER A 52 0.17 4.54 23.99
CA SER A 52 0.00 3.14 24.40
C SER A 52 1.27 2.30 24.24
N ASN A 53 1.44 1.32 25.12
CA ASN A 53 2.44 0.25 24.97
C ASN A 53 1.90 -0.95 24.17
N HIS A 54 0.68 -0.87 23.66
CA HIS A 54 0.08 -1.95 22.86
C HIS A 54 0.48 -1.83 21.39
N SER A 55 0.88 -2.96 20.81
CA SER A 55 0.93 -3.12 19.36
C SER A 55 -0.48 -3.29 18.81
N ILE A 56 -0.71 -2.74 17.61
CA ILE A 56 -1.97 -2.83 16.90
C ILE A 56 -1.75 -3.52 15.55
N ALA A 57 -2.64 -4.44 15.18
CA ALA A 57 -2.61 -5.00 13.84
C ALA A 57 -3.03 -3.94 12.82
N LEU A 58 -2.25 -3.83 11.74
CA LEU A 58 -2.53 -3.02 10.57
C LEU A 58 -3.05 -3.93 9.47
N GLN A 59 -4.32 -4.31 9.62
CA GLN A 59 -5.03 -5.24 8.73
C GLN A 59 -6.17 -4.50 8.01
N ALA A 60 -6.72 -5.10 6.96
CA ALA A 60 -7.81 -4.48 6.23
C ALA A 60 -9.09 -4.36 7.07
N ARG A 61 -9.93 -3.38 6.77
CA ARG A 61 -11.24 -3.20 7.41
C ARG A 61 -12.34 -4.05 6.78
N SER A 62 -12.16 -4.41 5.51
CA SER A 62 -13.11 -5.17 4.71
C SER A 62 -12.52 -6.50 4.28
N SER A 63 -13.38 -7.44 3.93
CA SER A 63 -12.95 -8.72 3.37
C SER A 63 -12.29 -8.50 2.01
N PRO A 64 -11.08 -9.06 1.78
CA PRO A 64 -10.47 -9.02 0.47
C PRO A 64 -11.21 -9.95 -0.48
N TRP A 65 -10.98 -9.75 -1.78
CA TRP A 65 -11.46 -10.64 -2.83
C TRP A 65 -10.35 -10.93 -3.84
N VAL A 66 -10.53 -11.98 -4.61
CA VAL A 66 -9.54 -12.48 -5.57
C VAL A 66 -10.04 -12.27 -6.99
N SER A 67 -9.13 -12.05 -7.94
CA SER A 67 -9.50 -12.02 -9.36
C SER A 67 -10.09 -13.36 -9.82
N GLU A 68 -10.91 -13.35 -10.87
CA GLU A 68 -11.43 -14.56 -11.53
C GLU A 68 -10.34 -15.54 -12.02
N ALA A 69 -9.08 -15.09 -12.09
CA ALA A 69 -7.93 -15.93 -12.44
C ALA A 69 -7.79 -17.17 -11.53
N VAL A 70 -8.39 -17.19 -10.34
CA VAL A 70 -8.43 -18.40 -9.49
C VAL A 70 -9.11 -19.59 -10.16
N PHE A 71 -9.98 -19.36 -11.15
CA PHE A 71 -10.62 -20.41 -11.95
C PHE A 71 -9.81 -20.78 -13.20
N ASP A 72 -8.74 -20.04 -13.52
CA ASP A 72 -7.83 -20.39 -14.60
C ASP A 72 -6.95 -21.57 -14.16
N THR A 73 -7.15 -22.72 -14.80
CA THR A 73 -6.34 -23.93 -14.57
C THR A 73 -4.84 -23.71 -14.80
N ASN A 74 -4.47 -22.70 -15.60
CA ASN A 74 -3.08 -22.34 -15.83
C ASN A 74 -2.49 -21.45 -14.73
N LEU A 75 -3.27 -20.88 -13.81
CA LEU A 75 -2.74 -20.04 -12.72
C LEU A 75 -1.72 -20.80 -11.86
N LEU A 76 -2.00 -22.08 -11.57
CA LEU A 76 -1.14 -22.96 -10.77
C LEU A 76 -0.21 -23.83 -11.64
N GLY A 77 -0.06 -23.52 -12.93
CA GLY A 77 0.84 -24.26 -13.81
C GLY A 77 2.31 -24.09 -13.43
N SER A 78 3.18 -24.90 -14.03
CA SER A 78 4.63 -24.69 -13.97
C SER A 78 5.07 -23.55 -14.92
N GLY A 79 6.36 -23.18 -14.88
CA GLY A 79 6.92 -22.15 -15.77
C GLY A 79 6.49 -20.72 -15.44
N THR A 80 6.48 -19.86 -16.45
CA THR A 80 6.09 -18.44 -16.33
C THR A 80 4.59 -18.25 -16.56
N GLY A 81 3.94 -17.42 -15.75
CA GLY A 81 2.52 -17.06 -15.95
C GLY A 81 2.09 -15.85 -15.11
N ARG A 82 0.77 -15.66 -14.98
CA ARG A 82 0.20 -14.51 -14.25
C ARG A 82 0.22 -14.68 -12.73
N ALA A 83 0.12 -13.57 -12.01
CA ALA A 83 0.01 -13.58 -10.56
C ALA A 83 -1.42 -13.97 -10.13
N LEU A 84 -1.54 -14.51 -8.91
CA LEU A 84 -2.80 -14.40 -8.19
C LEU A 84 -2.95 -12.95 -7.73
N ARG A 85 -4.00 -12.27 -8.19
CA ARG A 85 -4.33 -10.92 -7.72
C ARG A 85 -5.36 -10.96 -6.61
N ILE A 86 -5.08 -10.19 -5.55
CA ILE A 86 -5.96 -10.02 -4.41
C ILE A 86 -6.17 -8.54 -4.21
N PHE A 87 -7.42 -8.17 -4.01
CA PHE A 87 -7.86 -6.81 -3.88
C PHE A 87 -8.40 -6.59 -2.48
N SER A 88 -8.15 -5.40 -1.94
CA SER A 88 -8.75 -4.94 -0.69
C SER A 88 -9.16 -3.50 -0.86
N ARG A 89 -10.35 -3.14 -0.38
CA ARG A 89 -10.84 -1.76 -0.39
C ARG A 89 -10.79 -1.22 1.03
N ASP A 90 -10.24 -0.03 1.20
CA ASP A 90 -10.33 0.62 2.50
C ASP A 90 -11.75 1.17 2.71
N SER A 91 -12.17 1.24 3.96
CA SER A 91 -13.50 1.70 4.36
C SER A 91 -13.45 2.76 5.47
N ALA A 92 -12.27 3.34 5.73
CA ALA A 92 -12.13 4.51 6.59
C ALA A 92 -12.89 5.70 5.98
N PRO A 93 -13.53 6.55 6.81
CA PRO A 93 -14.18 7.76 6.34
C PRO A 93 -13.27 8.62 5.47
N GLY A 94 -13.77 9.02 4.30
CA GLY A 94 -13.07 9.85 3.33
C GLY A 94 -11.97 9.16 2.53
N VAL A 95 -11.58 7.92 2.87
CA VAL A 95 -10.56 7.20 2.09
C VAL A 95 -11.20 6.58 0.85
N HIS A 96 -10.81 7.07 -0.32
CA HIS A 96 -11.24 6.55 -1.61
C HIS A 96 -10.11 5.80 -2.29
N GLY A 97 -9.95 4.52 -1.94
CA GLY A 97 -8.83 3.73 -2.43
C GLY A 97 -8.81 2.31 -1.89
N GLY A 98 -7.69 1.65 -2.11
CA GLY A 98 -7.49 0.28 -1.69
C GLY A 98 -6.11 -0.22 -2.10
N MET A 99 -5.98 -1.54 -2.13
CA MET A 99 -4.73 -2.19 -2.44
C MET A 99 -4.95 -3.33 -3.41
N VAL A 100 -3.93 -3.59 -4.21
CA VAL A 100 -3.80 -4.78 -5.05
C VAL A 100 -2.51 -5.45 -4.68
N GLY A 101 -2.55 -6.74 -4.41
CA GLY A 101 -1.33 -7.51 -4.30
C GLY A 101 -1.27 -8.60 -5.37
N TYR A 102 -0.04 -8.89 -5.78
CA TYR A 102 0.29 -9.88 -6.79
C TYR A 102 1.11 -10.97 -6.10
N TRP A 103 0.61 -12.20 -6.10
CA TRP A 103 1.29 -13.33 -5.47
C TRP A 103 1.74 -14.36 -6.50
N ASN A 104 2.97 -14.84 -6.36
CA ASN A 104 3.43 -16.00 -7.11
C ASN A 104 2.95 -17.29 -6.45
N VAL A 105 1.95 -17.92 -7.07
CA VAL A 105 1.35 -19.21 -6.67
C VAL A 105 1.71 -20.37 -7.61
N ARG A 106 2.69 -20.18 -8.51
CA ARG A 106 3.02 -21.14 -9.55
C ARG A 106 3.74 -22.37 -9.00
N LYS A 107 3.55 -23.52 -9.64
CA LYS A 107 4.20 -24.80 -9.27
C LYS A 107 5.65 -24.86 -9.73
N ASP A 108 6.41 -25.78 -9.14
CA ASP A 108 7.76 -26.16 -9.56
C ASP A 108 8.74 -24.98 -9.67
N ASN A 109 8.66 -24.04 -8.72
CA ASN A 109 9.43 -22.79 -8.74
C ASN A 109 9.20 -21.94 -10.00
N GLY A 110 7.98 -21.99 -10.54
CA GLY A 110 7.52 -21.10 -11.59
C GLY A 110 7.61 -19.62 -11.21
N LYS A 111 7.59 -18.76 -12.23
CA LYS A 111 7.74 -17.30 -12.08
C LYS A 111 6.47 -16.58 -12.50
N VAL A 112 6.27 -15.39 -11.96
CA VAL A 112 5.24 -14.48 -12.44
C VAL A 112 5.85 -13.44 -13.35
N GLU A 113 5.17 -13.21 -14.47
CA GLU A 113 5.29 -12.01 -15.30
C GLU A 113 3.89 -11.43 -15.50
N ASP A 114 3.67 -10.23 -14.97
CA ASP A 114 2.38 -9.54 -14.97
C ASP A 114 2.59 -8.03 -15.12
N SER A 115 1.55 -7.22 -15.02
CA SER A 115 1.68 -5.75 -15.04
C SER A 115 0.57 -5.04 -14.27
N ILE A 116 0.90 -3.90 -13.67
CA ILE A 116 -0.09 -2.97 -13.14
C ILE A 116 -0.93 -2.40 -14.30
N SER A 117 -2.24 -2.50 -14.20
CA SER A 117 -3.19 -2.18 -15.26
C SER A 117 -4.33 -1.29 -14.78
N LEU A 118 -4.99 -0.60 -15.72
CA LEU A 118 -6.18 0.21 -15.41
C LEU A 118 -7.33 -0.62 -14.81
N ASP A 119 -7.39 -1.91 -15.12
CA ASP A 119 -8.40 -2.82 -14.58
C ASP A 119 -8.18 -3.07 -13.10
N ASP A 120 -6.94 -3.04 -12.61
CA ASP A 120 -6.65 -3.16 -11.19
C ASP A 120 -7.24 -1.97 -10.41
N ILE A 121 -7.18 -0.75 -10.98
CA ILE A 121 -7.81 0.44 -10.38
C ILE A 121 -9.32 0.27 -10.41
N ARG A 122 -9.91 -0.11 -11.56
CA ARG A 122 -11.36 -0.33 -11.69
C ARG A 122 -11.86 -1.33 -10.66
N GLU A 123 -11.17 -2.45 -10.50
CA GLU A 123 -11.55 -3.48 -9.54
C GLU A 123 -11.59 -2.90 -8.11
N VAL A 124 -10.58 -2.13 -7.73
CA VAL A 124 -10.50 -1.52 -6.41
C VAL A 124 -11.53 -0.42 -6.21
N VAL A 125 -11.76 0.47 -7.18
CA VAL A 125 -12.51 1.72 -6.93
C VAL A 125 -13.87 1.81 -7.62
N ALA A 126 -14.12 1.04 -8.69
CA ALA A 126 -15.38 1.06 -9.43
C ALA A 126 -16.43 0.21 -8.72
N VAL A 127 -17.09 0.81 -7.73
CA VAL A 127 -18.17 0.18 -6.96
C VAL A 127 -19.41 -0.13 -7.82
N SER A 128 -19.53 0.50 -9.00
CA SER A 128 -20.63 0.35 -9.95
C SER A 128 -20.13 0.55 -11.40
N PRO A 129 -20.79 -0.05 -12.42
CA PRO A 129 -20.51 0.21 -13.83
C PRO A 129 -20.64 1.68 -14.25
N TYR A 130 -21.35 2.49 -13.46
CA TYR A 130 -21.56 3.91 -13.72
C TYR A 130 -20.70 4.83 -12.85
N THR A 131 -19.79 4.26 -12.03
CA THR A 131 -18.88 5.07 -11.23
C THR A 131 -18.02 5.92 -12.15
N LYS A 132 -18.17 7.25 -12.06
CA LYS A 132 -17.29 8.18 -12.76
C LYS A 132 -15.93 8.15 -12.07
N LEU A 133 -14.90 7.73 -12.82
CA LEU A 133 -13.54 7.62 -12.32
C LEU A 133 -12.77 8.92 -12.51
N GLY A 134 -11.96 9.28 -11.51
CA GLY A 134 -11.09 10.45 -11.52
C GLY A 134 -9.64 10.10 -11.82
N LYS A 135 -8.73 10.72 -11.08
CA LYS A 135 -7.30 10.36 -11.08
C LYS A 135 -6.96 9.60 -9.80
N TYR A 136 -6.01 8.69 -9.90
CA TYR A 136 -5.57 7.85 -8.79
C TYR A 136 -4.06 7.75 -8.75
N ALA A 137 -3.48 7.98 -7.57
CA ALA A 137 -2.08 7.69 -7.30
C ALA A 137 -1.92 6.19 -7.05
N ILE A 138 -0.83 5.65 -7.57
CA ILE A 138 -0.47 4.23 -7.47
C ILE A 138 0.94 4.17 -6.91
N TRP A 139 1.10 3.51 -5.77
CA TRP A 139 2.40 3.30 -5.15
C TRP A 139 2.78 1.82 -5.21
N SER A 140 3.84 1.49 -5.96
CA SER A 140 4.45 0.15 -5.96
C SER A 140 5.45 0.07 -4.81
N HIS A 141 5.19 -0.82 -3.86
CA HIS A 141 6.01 -0.92 -2.65
C HIS A 141 7.39 -1.52 -2.94
N THR A 142 7.47 -2.56 -3.77
CA THR A 142 8.75 -3.21 -4.06
C THR A 142 9.65 -2.32 -4.90
N LYS A 143 9.08 -1.54 -5.83
CA LYS A 143 9.87 -0.60 -6.65
C LYS A 143 10.10 0.74 -5.98
N SER A 144 9.32 1.07 -4.94
CA SER A 144 9.29 2.40 -4.33
C SER A 144 9.08 3.50 -5.38
N LYS A 145 8.07 3.32 -6.24
CA LYS A 145 7.80 4.20 -7.39
C LYS A 145 6.33 4.59 -7.46
N LEU A 146 6.10 5.85 -7.83
CA LEU A 146 4.76 6.42 -8.04
C LEU A 146 4.33 6.37 -9.51
N PHE A 147 3.04 6.12 -9.70
CA PHE A 147 2.34 6.27 -10.96
C PHE A 147 1.02 7.01 -10.75
N VAL A 148 0.47 7.57 -11.81
CA VAL A 148 -0.84 8.20 -11.84
C VAL A 148 -1.68 7.53 -12.92
N ALA A 149 -2.80 6.94 -12.51
CA ALA A 149 -3.87 6.56 -13.43
C ALA A 149 -4.81 7.74 -13.64
N ASP A 150 -5.03 8.11 -14.90
CA ASP A 150 -5.94 9.20 -15.29
C ASP A 150 -7.10 8.63 -16.10
N PHE A 151 -8.31 8.65 -15.53
CA PHE A 151 -9.56 8.28 -16.21
C PHE A 151 -10.35 9.50 -16.73
N THR A 152 -9.84 10.71 -16.53
CA THR A 152 -10.51 11.96 -16.93
C THR A 152 -10.24 12.32 -18.39
N ALA A 153 -9.15 11.80 -18.96
CA ALA A 153 -8.84 11.88 -20.38
C ALA A 153 -9.80 11.03 -21.23
N SER A 154 -9.88 11.34 -22.53
CA SER A 154 -10.69 10.58 -23.50
C SER A 154 -10.28 9.11 -23.60
N THR A 155 -8.98 8.84 -23.41
CA THR A 155 -8.42 7.49 -23.30
C THR A 155 -7.73 7.37 -21.94
N PRO A 156 -8.24 6.53 -21.03
CA PRO A 156 -7.60 6.32 -19.74
C PRO A 156 -6.17 5.81 -19.90
N SER A 157 -5.26 6.25 -19.03
CA SER A 157 -3.84 5.89 -19.10
C SER A 157 -3.19 5.84 -17.72
N ILE A 158 -2.03 5.20 -17.63
CA ILE A 158 -1.15 5.22 -16.45
C ILE A 158 0.15 5.89 -16.85
N SER A 159 0.60 6.87 -16.08
CA SER A 159 1.87 7.59 -16.28
C SER A 159 2.78 7.44 -15.05
N PRO A 160 4.11 7.34 -15.22
CA PRO A 160 4.81 7.10 -16.50
C PRO A 160 4.40 5.74 -17.09
N SER A 161 4.28 5.68 -18.42
CA SER A 161 3.67 4.54 -19.13
C SER A 161 4.66 3.50 -19.67
N THR A 162 5.95 3.58 -19.29
CA THR A 162 6.93 2.63 -19.85
C THR A 162 6.60 1.21 -19.39
N THR A 163 6.63 0.26 -20.31
CA THR A 163 6.22 -1.13 -20.05
C THR A 163 7.08 -1.77 -18.95
N SER A 164 8.36 -1.39 -18.84
CA SER A 164 9.25 -1.84 -17.77
C SER A 164 8.79 -1.33 -16.39
N ASP A 165 8.33 -0.09 -16.30
CA ASP A 165 7.96 0.49 -15.02
C ASP A 165 6.67 -0.12 -14.44
N LEU A 166 5.73 -0.54 -15.29
CA LEU A 166 4.49 -1.19 -14.86
C LEU A 166 4.60 -2.71 -14.71
N SER A 167 5.66 -3.32 -15.26
CA SER A 167 5.86 -4.77 -15.24
C SER A 167 6.07 -5.34 -13.82
N ILE A 168 5.53 -6.52 -13.55
CA ILE A 168 5.71 -7.23 -12.28
C ILE A 168 6.42 -8.53 -12.60
N SER A 169 7.58 -8.76 -11.97
CA SER A 169 8.33 -10.00 -12.06
C SER A 169 8.56 -10.57 -10.67
N LEU A 170 7.98 -11.74 -10.38
CA LEU A 170 8.06 -12.34 -9.06
C LEU A 170 8.71 -13.72 -9.13
N ALA A 171 9.75 -13.90 -8.31
CA ALA A 171 10.32 -15.21 -8.03
C ALA A 171 9.34 -16.08 -7.21
N PRO A 172 9.60 -17.39 -7.06
CA PRO A 172 8.81 -18.24 -6.18
C PRO A 172 8.69 -17.65 -4.77
N PHE A 173 7.51 -17.77 -4.15
CA PHE A 173 7.22 -17.22 -2.82
C PHE A 173 7.50 -15.72 -2.67
N SER A 174 7.41 -14.97 -3.77
CA SER A 174 7.50 -13.51 -3.78
C SER A 174 6.14 -12.90 -4.08
N PHE A 175 5.98 -11.64 -3.69
CA PHE A 175 4.77 -10.86 -3.88
C PHE A 175 5.10 -9.40 -4.13
N GLU A 176 4.16 -8.66 -4.71
CA GLU A 176 4.17 -7.20 -4.79
C GLU A 176 2.88 -6.67 -4.17
N ILE A 177 2.97 -5.51 -3.53
CA ILE A 177 1.83 -4.76 -3.01
C ILE A 177 1.80 -3.42 -3.74
N VAL A 178 0.60 -3.03 -4.16
CA VAL A 178 0.33 -1.76 -4.80
C VAL A 178 -0.77 -1.07 -4.01
N THR A 179 -0.50 0.15 -3.57
CA THR A 179 -1.52 1.01 -2.95
C THR A 179 -2.13 1.91 -4.02
N ILE A 180 -3.45 2.01 -4.04
CA ILE A 180 -4.22 2.84 -4.96
C ILE A 180 -5.02 3.84 -4.12
N SER A 181 -4.89 5.12 -4.40
CA SER A 181 -5.57 6.18 -3.66
C SER A 181 -6.06 7.28 -4.59
N ALA A 182 -7.29 7.75 -4.41
CA ALA A 182 -7.84 8.83 -5.20
C ALA A 182 -7.02 10.12 -5.02
N ILE A 183 -6.81 10.83 -6.13
CA ILE A 183 -6.20 12.15 -6.12
C ILE A 183 -7.35 13.17 -6.05
N ASP A 184 -7.53 13.73 -4.86
CA ASP A 184 -8.52 14.77 -4.59
C ASP A 184 -7.78 16.08 -4.35
N ASN A 185 -8.18 17.16 -5.02
CA ASN A 185 -7.50 18.47 -4.97
C ASN A 185 -5.96 18.40 -5.11
N GLY A 186 -5.49 17.48 -5.95
CA GLY A 186 -4.07 17.29 -6.24
C GLY A 186 -3.30 16.45 -5.23
N ILE A 187 -3.93 15.95 -4.15
CA ILE A 187 -3.28 15.13 -3.12
C ILE A 187 -3.92 13.74 -3.04
N ALA A 188 -3.11 12.71 -2.79
CA ALA A 188 -3.60 11.38 -2.42
C ALA A 188 -2.85 10.86 -1.19
N ALA A 189 -3.58 10.33 -0.20
CA ALA A 189 -2.99 9.68 0.96
C ALA A 189 -2.60 8.23 0.62
N LEU A 190 -1.32 7.89 0.76
CA LEU A 190 -0.81 6.53 0.50
C LEU A 190 -0.76 5.69 1.79
N GLY A 191 -0.98 6.31 2.95
CA GLY A 191 -0.97 5.65 4.26
C GLY A 191 0.46 5.32 4.73
N LEU A 192 0.59 4.30 5.58
CA LEU A 192 1.89 3.87 6.14
C LEU A 192 2.67 3.05 5.10
N ILE A 193 3.45 3.71 4.25
CA ILE A 193 4.14 3.10 3.10
C ILE A 193 5.21 2.08 3.51
N ASP A 194 5.63 2.06 4.78
CA ASP A 194 6.52 1.05 5.36
C ASP A 194 5.80 -0.25 5.77
N LYS A 195 4.46 -0.32 5.71
CA LYS A 195 3.66 -1.46 6.18
C LYS A 195 3.14 -2.33 5.05
N TYR A 196 2.75 -3.57 5.37
CA TYR A 196 2.10 -4.46 4.40
C TYR A 196 0.70 -3.99 4.04
N ASN A 197 -0.01 -3.33 4.95
CA ASN A 197 -1.27 -2.65 4.65
C ASN A 197 -1.17 -1.17 5.05
N PRO A 198 -0.78 -0.31 4.10
CA PRO A 198 -0.60 1.12 4.37
C PRO A 198 -1.88 1.83 4.79
N LEU A 199 -3.00 1.49 4.16
CA LEU A 199 -4.30 2.16 4.40
C LEU A 199 -4.92 1.74 5.74
N GLY A 200 -4.58 0.54 6.25
CA GLY A 200 -4.95 0.09 7.59
C GLY A 200 -4.44 0.98 8.72
N GLY A 201 -3.48 1.87 8.42
CA GLY A 201 -2.99 2.92 9.32
C GLY A 201 -3.86 4.17 9.38
N ILE A 202 -4.72 4.44 8.39
CA ILE A 202 -5.52 5.67 8.31
C ILE A 202 -6.81 5.50 9.08
N ILE A 203 -7.12 6.33 10.07
CA ILE A 203 -8.40 6.34 10.79
C ILE A 203 -9.47 7.06 9.98
N SER A 204 -9.16 8.27 9.53
CA SER A 204 -10.07 9.14 8.80
C SER A 204 -9.27 10.06 7.87
N HIS A 205 -9.95 10.53 6.84
CA HIS A 205 -9.45 11.45 5.84
C HIS A 205 -10.51 12.54 5.65
N HIS A 206 -10.13 13.80 5.81
CA HIS A 206 -11.05 14.93 5.71
C HIS A 206 -10.45 16.07 4.90
N TRP A 207 -11.32 16.70 4.10
CA TRP A 207 -10.99 17.87 3.29
C TRP A 207 -11.71 19.09 3.83
N GLU A 208 -10.94 20.14 4.07
CA GLU A 208 -11.43 21.48 4.32
C GLU A 208 -11.00 22.42 3.20
N GLU A 209 -11.56 23.62 3.17
CA GLU A 209 -11.33 24.59 2.08
C GLU A 209 -9.86 24.90 1.77
N ASN A 210 -8.97 24.75 2.75
CA ASN A 210 -7.56 25.17 2.68
C ASN A 210 -6.56 24.09 3.14
N PHE A 211 -7.06 22.94 3.60
CA PHE A 211 -6.19 21.88 4.08
C PHE A 211 -6.82 20.49 3.92
N HIS A 212 -5.94 19.52 3.83
CA HIS A 212 -6.24 18.09 3.89
C HIS A 212 -5.76 17.56 5.24
N GLN A 213 -6.64 16.94 6.00
CA GLN A 213 -6.34 16.31 7.28
C GLN A 213 -6.43 14.79 7.21
N LEU A 214 -5.42 14.11 7.77
CA LEU A 214 -5.33 12.66 7.86
C LEU A 214 -5.07 12.26 9.32
N GLU A 215 -5.97 11.47 9.91
CA GLU A 215 -5.76 10.92 11.25
C GLU A 215 -5.16 9.52 11.15
N MET A 216 -4.07 9.26 11.88
CA MET A 216 -3.37 7.98 11.83
C MET A 216 -3.53 7.16 13.12
N LYS A 217 -3.69 5.85 12.93
CA LYS A 217 -3.82 4.86 13.99
C LYS A 217 -2.48 4.51 14.65
N SER A 218 -1.38 4.68 13.91
CA SER A 218 -0.06 4.19 14.29
C SER A 218 1.07 5.10 13.83
N PHE A 219 2.16 5.08 14.58
CA PHE A 219 3.49 5.49 14.14
C PHE A 219 3.98 4.67 12.95
N GLY A 220 4.91 5.23 12.17
CA GLY A 220 5.48 4.66 10.96
C GLY A 220 5.73 5.71 9.88
N ARG A 221 6.12 5.27 8.70
CA ARG A 221 6.45 6.16 7.60
C ARG A 221 5.23 6.40 6.75
N VAL A 222 4.72 7.63 6.76
CA VAL A 222 3.52 8.01 5.99
C VAL A 222 3.93 8.60 4.65
N GLY A 223 3.20 8.23 3.60
CA GLY A 223 3.36 8.77 2.25
C GLY A 223 2.13 9.51 1.75
N PHE A 224 2.36 10.58 1.00
CA PHE A 224 1.35 11.29 0.21
C PHE A 224 1.86 11.52 -1.21
N PHE A 225 0.98 11.43 -2.18
CA PHE A 225 1.23 11.96 -3.52
C PHE A 225 0.74 13.41 -3.60
N ALA A 226 1.48 14.26 -4.31
CA ALA A 226 1.03 15.58 -4.74
C ALA A 226 1.30 15.80 -6.24
N ASP A 227 0.32 16.32 -6.98
CA ASP A 227 0.45 16.60 -8.42
C ASP A 227 1.24 17.88 -8.72
N ALA A 228 1.27 18.82 -7.78
CA ALA A 228 2.07 20.04 -7.81
C ALA A 228 3.04 20.10 -6.64
N MET A 229 4.06 20.95 -6.75
CA MET A 229 5.07 21.15 -5.71
C MET A 229 4.38 21.56 -4.39
N PRO A 230 4.38 20.68 -3.36
CA PRO A 230 3.71 20.97 -2.10
C PRO A 230 4.58 21.88 -1.22
N PRO A 231 4.01 22.50 -0.17
CA PRO A 231 4.81 23.10 0.88
C PRO A 231 5.76 22.06 1.49
N PRO A 232 7.01 22.44 1.81
CA PRO A 232 7.98 21.51 2.39
C PRO A 232 7.69 21.15 3.85
N PHE A 233 6.63 21.70 4.44
CA PHE A 233 6.23 21.47 5.82
C PHE A 233 4.77 21.03 5.88
N VAL A 234 4.51 20.07 6.75
CA VAL A 234 3.16 19.65 7.17
C VAL A 234 3.03 19.85 8.68
N GLU A 235 1.81 20.02 9.16
CA GLU A 235 1.57 20.06 10.60
C GLU A 235 1.24 18.63 11.09
N VAL A 236 1.91 18.18 12.14
CA VAL A 236 1.66 16.89 12.81
C VAL A 236 1.42 17.16 14.28
N GLY A 237 0.21 16.87 14.77
CA GLY A 237 -0.16 17.07 16.18
C GLY A 237 0.14 18.49 16.69
N GLY A 238 -0.10 19.52 15.88
CA GLY A 238 0.16 20.92 16.24
C GLY A 238 1.58 21.44 15.98
N ARG A 239 2.48 20.62 15.41
CA ARG A 239 3.88 21.00 15.14
C ARG A 239 4.18 20.95 13.65
N PHE A 240 4.83 21.99 13.12
CA PHE A 240 5.32 21.96 11.74
C PHE A 240 6.57 21.10 11.62
N VAL A 241 6.52 20.15 10.69
CA VAL A 241 7.58 19.16 10.44
C VAL A 241 7.97 19.23 8.98
N GLN A 242 9.27 19.18 8.71
CA GLN A 242 9.76 19.12 7.34
C GLN A 242 9.52 17.73 6.75
N CYS A 243 8.93 17.67 5.56
CA CYS A 243 8.77 16.43 4.83
C CYS A 243 10.00 16.12 3.98
N GLU A 244 10.28 14.84 3.82
CA GLU A 244 11.07 14.39 2.68
C GLU A 244 10.23 14.56 1.41
N LEU A 245 10.80 15.24 0.42
CA LEU A 245 10.14 15.50 -0.84
C LEU A 245 10.96 14.88 -1.97
N ILE A 246 10.35 13.93 -2.66
CA ILE A 246 10.96 13.23 -3.80
C ILE A 246 10.17 13.61 -5.04
N ALA A 247 10.87 14.22 -6.01
CA ALA A 247 10.28 14.49 -7.32
C ALA A 247 10.20 13.18 -8.12
N GLU A 248 9.04 12.94 -8.70
CA GLU A 248 8.72 11.77 -9.51
C GLU A 248 8.22 12.22 -10.88
N ASP A 249 8.28 11.34 -11.88
CA ASP A 249 7.87 11.68 -13.25
C ASP A 249 6.40 12.16 -13.34
N SER A 250 5.56 11.78 -12.37
CA SER A 250 4.12 12.08 -12.34
C SER A 250 3.70 13.07 -11.24
N GLY A 251 4.64 13.61 -10.47
CA GLY A 251 4.33 14.51 -9.35
C GLY A 251 5.40 14.45 -8.26
N TYR A 252 4.97 14.43 -7.00
CA TYR A 252 5.85 14.42 -5.85
C TYR A 252 5.38 13.40 -4.81
N LEU A 253 6.33 12.63 -4.26
CA LEU A 253 6.12 11.89 -3.01
C LEU A 253 6.52 12.80 -1.85
N LEU A 254 5.57 13.05 -0.94
CA LEU A 254 5.89 13.55 0.38
C LEU A 254 5.94 12.36 1.33
N ALA A 255 7.03 12.22 2.06
CA ALA A 255 7.17 11.22 3.10
C ALA A 255 7.58 11.87 4.43
N LEU A 256 7.02 11.38 5.52
CA LEU A 256 7.45 11.74 6.86
C LEU A 256 7.39 10.53 7.80
N ASP A 257 8.24 10.54 8.80
CA ASP A 257 8.26 9.53 9.85
C ASP A 257 7.46 10.04 11.05
N LEU A 258 6.39 9.31 11.40
CA LEU A 258 5.65 9.49 12.63
C LEU A 258 6.29 8.65 13.71
N ASP A 259 6.73 9.28 14.80
CA ASP A 259 7.37 8.62 15.93
C ASP A 259 6.70 8.96 17.27
N GLU A 260 7.23 8.40 18.35
CA GLU A 260 6.66 8.53 19.70
C GLU A 260 6.76 9.95 20.29
N THR A 261 7.37 10.91 19.59
CA THR A 261 7.44 12.31 20.03
C THR A 261 6.11 13.07 19.80
N TYR A 262 5.20 12.49 19.03
CA TYR A 262 3.86 13.02 18.77
C TYR A 262 2.83 12.38 19.71
N GLU A 263 2.08 13.22 20.43
CA GLU A 263 0.98 12.79 21.30
C GLU A 263 -0.30 12.48 20.53
N ASP A 264 -0.47 13.12 19.37
CA ASP A 264 -1.56 12.93 18.41
C ASP A 264 -0.96 12.79 16.99
N LEU A 265 -1.57 11.94 16.17
CA LEU A 265 -1.13 11.64 14.81
C LEU A 265 -2.08 12.18 13.75
N THR A 266 -2.57 13.39 13.99
CA THR A 266 -3.28 14.18 12.99
C THR A 266 -2.27 14.92 12.12
N ILE A 267 -2.27 14.62 10.82
CA ILE A 267 -1.44 15.27 9.82
C ILE A 267 -2.31 16.27 9.06
N THR A 268 -1.90 17.52 8.97
CA THR A 268 -2.56 18.58 8.20
C THR A 268 -1.63 19.07 7.10
N LEU A 269 -2.06 18.88 5.85
CA LEU A 269 -1.40 19.38 4.65
C LEU A 269 -2.14 20.62 4.15
N TYR A 270 -1.48 21.77 4.24
CA TYR A 270 -2.01 23.01 3.69
C TYR A 270 -1.75 23.07 2.18
N HIS A 271 -2.75 23.46 1.41
CA HIS A 271 -2.59 23.70 -0.03
C HIS A 271 -2.92 25.16 -0.35
N ARG A 272 -2.17 25.75 -1.30
CA ARG A 272 -2.49 27.09 -1.81
C ARG A 272 -3.51 26.94 -2.94
N ARG A 273 -4.57 27.74 -2.92
CA ARG A 273 -5.48 27.90 -4.07
C ARG A 273 -4.76 28.55 -5.25
#